data_AF-A0A9W6JRV1-F1
#
_entry.id   AF-A0A9W6JRV1-F1
#
_cell.length_a   1.000
_cell.length_b   1.000
_cell.length_c   1.000
_cell.angle_alpha   90.00
_cell.angle_beta   90.00
_cell.angle_gamma   90.00
#
_symmetry.space_group_name_H-M   'P 1'
#
loop_
_entity.id
_entity.type
_entity.pdbx_description
1 polymer ?
#
loop_
_entity_poly.entity_id
_entity_poly.type
_entity_poly.pdbx_seq_one_letter_code
_entity_poly.pdbx_strand_id
1 'polypeptide(L)'
;MTEETPPGRRPAPPASAETIAEARRLFETTELKQVEICKRVGLAPPSLSRMIRREGWMRPHALARRRETVRGVRAKVDEALERVEPWLAGGGAELAEAERAAKTLASLVRTLRELARYDAEQATRDGGAADDDAPADLDALRDELARRLARLRAEAD
;
A
#
# COMPACT_ATOMS: atom_id res chain seq x y z
N MET A 1 51.53 6.83 -28.07
CA MET A 1 50.92 5.96 -27.06
C MET A 1 49.49 6.45 -26.89
N THR A 2 48.59 6.00 -27.75
CA THR A 2 47.19 6.45 -27.78
C THR A 2 46.43 5.58 -26.79
N GLU A 3 45.99 6.17 -25.67
CA GLU A 3 45.07 5.53 -24.74
C GLU A 3 43.76 5.23 -25.46
N GLU A 4 43.47 3.94 -25.60
CA GLU A 4 42.22 3.43 -26.13
C GLU A 4 41.18 3.52 -25.01
N THR A 5 40.38 4.60 -25.00
CA THR A 5 39.25 4.77 -24.09
C THR A 5 38.26 3.60 -24.30
N PRO A 6 37.87 2.85 -23.26
CA PRO A 6 36.97 1.71 -23.43
C PRO A 6 35.59 2.17 -23.92
N PRO A 7 34.95 1.46 -24.86
CA PRO A 7 33.63 1.83 -25.34
C PRO A 7 32.59 1.66 -24.22
N GLY A 8 31.85 2.74 -23.94
CA GLY A 8 30.76 2.74 -22.96
C GLY A 8 29.72 1.66 -23.26
N ARG A 9 29.29 0.92 -22.23
CA ARG A 9 28.24 -0.12 -22.36
C ARG A 9 26.99 0.50 -22.96
N ARG A 10 26.56 -0.02 -24.12
CA ARG A 10 25.24 0.31 -24.68
C ARG A 10 24.16 -0.15 -23.69
N PRO A 11 23.14 0.68 -23.40
CA PRO A 11 22.04 0.26 -22.53
C PRO A 11 21.31 -0.92 -23.17
N ALA A 12 20.99 -1.92 -22.35
CA ALA A 12 20.19 -3.06 -22.79
C ALA A 12 18.81 -2.58 -23.28
N PRO A 13 18.21 -3.25 -24.28
CA PRO A 13 16.88 -2.93 -24.75
C PRO A 13 15.86 -3.01 -23.61
N PRO A 14 14.78 -2.21 -23.65
CA PRO A 14 13.72 -2.25 -22.65
C PRO A 14 13.09 -3.64 -22.61
N ALA A 15 12.70 -4.09 -21.41
CA ALA A 15 11.99 -5.35 -21.24
C ALA A 15 10.69 -5.38 -22.06
N SER A 16 10.33 -6.55 -22.59
CA SER A 16 9.09 -6.70 -23.35
C SER A 16 7.87 -6.48 -22.44
N ALA A 17 6.74 -6.08 -23.02
CA ALA A 17 5.49 -5.92 -22.27
C ALA A 17 5.05 -7.22 -21.58
N GLU A 18 5.31 -8.37 -22.20
CA GLU A 18 5.04 -9.70 -21.63
C GLU A 18 5.91 -9.97 -20.40
N THR A 19 7.22 -9.68 -20.47
CA THR A 19 8.13 -9.83 -19.33
C THR A 19 7.71 -8.93 -18.17
N ILE A 20 7.25 -7.70 -18.45
CA ILE A 20 6.75 -6.77 -17.43
C ILE A 20 5.47 -7.31 -16.79
N ALA A 21 4.51 -7.80 -17.59
CA ALA A 21 3.25 -8.36 -17.10
C ALA A 21 3.49 -9.61 -16.22
N GLU A 22 4.40 -10.48 -16.63
CA GLU A 22 4.80 -11.67 -15.88
C GLU A 22 5.47 -11.30 -14.54
N ALA A 23 6.42 -10.36 -14.58
CA ALA A 23 7.10 -9.87 -13.39
C ALA A 23 6.10 -9.27 -12.39
N ARG A 24 5.13 -8.48 -12.89
CA ARG A 24 4.05 -7.91 -12.10
C ARG A 24 3.19 -8.99 -11.46
N ARG A 25 2.74 -9.98 -12.24
CA ARG A 25 1.91 -11.08 -11.73
C ARG A 25 2.63 -11.80 -10.60
N LEU A 26 3.90 -12.17 -10.79
CA LEU A 26 4.70 -12.82 -9.76
C LEU A 26 4.83 -11.94 -8.51
N PHE A 27 5.07 -10.65 -8.68
CA PHE A 27 5.21 -9.71 -7.56
C PHE A 27 3.92 -9.53 -6.74
N GLU A 28 2.76 -9.42 -7.41
CA GLU A 28 1.47 -9.11 -6.78
C GLU A 28 0.73 -10.36 -6.25
N THR A 29 1.08 -11.56 -6.72
CA THR A 29 0.39 -12.82 -6.35
C THR A 29 1.23 -13.78 -5.52
N THR A 30 2.54 -13.53 -5.39
CA THR A 30 3.45 -14.40 -4.63
C THR A 30 4.30 -13.61 -3.65
N GLU A 31 4.81 -14.30 -2.62
CA GLU A 31 5.79 -13.77 -1.66
C GLU A 31 7.25 -14.05 -2.08
N LEU A 32 7.48 -14.26 -3.38
CA LEU A 32 8.84 -14.48 -3.90
C LEU A 32 9.71 -13.24 -3.71
N LYS A 33 10.96 -13.47 -3.31
CA LYS A 33 12.03 -12.45 -3.26
C LYS A 33 12.24 -11.82 -4.63
N GLN A 34 12.60 -10.52 -4.67
CA GLN A 34 12.76 -9.79 -5.93
C GLN A 34 13.83 -10.43 -6.83
N VAL A 35 14.90 -10.96 -6.22
CA VAL A 35 15.99 -11.68 -6.90
C VAL A 35 15.48 -12.94 -7.61
N GLU A 36 14.58 -13.68 -6.98
CA GLU A 36 14.01 -14.91 -7.55
C GLU A 36 13.03 -14.59 -8.69
N ILE A 37 12.21 -13.55 -8.53
CA ILE A 37 11.36 -13.03 -9.61
C ILE A 37 12.24 -12.66 -10.81
N CYS A 38 13.27 -11.83 -10.60
CA CYS A 38 14.21 -11.39 -11.63
C CYS A 38 14.83 -12.56 -12.41
N LYS A 39 15.29 -13.60 -11.71
CA LYS A 39 15.84 -14.80 -12.35
C LYS A 39 14.83 -15.49 -13.25
N ARG A 40 13.56 -15.62 -12.81
CA ARG A 40 12.51 -16.30 -13.58
C ARG A 40 12.12 -15.58 -14.85
N VAL A 41 12.03 -14.25 -14.80
CA VAL A 41 11.66 -13.42 -15.95
C VAL A 41 12.84 -12.95 -16.80
N GLY A 42 14.09 -13.21 -16.36
CA GLY A 42 15.29 -12.74 -17.05
C GLY A 42 15.50 -11.23 -16.93
N LEU A 43 15.08 -10.62 -15.81
CA LEU A 43 15.24 -9.18 -15.55
C LEU A 43 16.45 -8.92 -14.64
N ALA A 44 17.08 -7.76 -14.84
CA ALA A 44 18.06 -7.25 -13.87
C ALA A 44 17.32 -6.72 -12.61
N PRO A 45 17.81 -6.98 -11.38
CA PRO A 45 17.17 -6.49 -10.15
C PRO A 45 16.87 -4.98 -10.11
N PRO A 46 17.78 -4.09 -10.56
CA PRO A 46 17.50 -2.66 -10.60
C PRO A 46 16.34 -2.28 -11.54
N SER A 47 16.08 -3.09 -12.57
CA SER A 47 14.96 -2.87 -13.50
C SER A 47 13.64 -3.18 -12.82
N LEU A 48 13.55 -4.28 -12.07
CA LEU A 48 12.35 -4.65 -11.32
C LEU A 48 12.02 -3.61 -10.24
N SER A 49 12.99 -3.18 -9.42
CA SER A 49 12.74 -2.16 -8.39
C SER A 49 12.36 -0.79 -8.98
N ARG A 50 12.78 -0.48 -10.21
CA ARG A 50 12.32 0.73 -10.93
C ARG A 50 10.88 0.57 -11.41
N MET A 51 10.51 -0.59 -11.94
CA MET A 51 9.14 -0.89 -12.38
C MET A 51 8.15 -0.83 -11.21
N ILE A 52 8.48 -1.49 -10.09
CA ILE A 52 7.66 -1.49 -8.86
C ILE A 52 7.37 -0.05 -8.42
N ARG A 53 8.40 0.80 -8.33
CA ARG A 53 8.23 2.21 -7.92
C ARG A 53 7.45 3.04 -8.93
N ARG A 54 7.75 2.89 -10.22
CA ARG A 54 7.10 3.66 -11.30
C ARG A 54 5.62 3.34 -11.43
N GLU A 55 5.27 2.07 -11.28
CA GLU A 55 3.92 1.56 -11.54
C GLU A 55 3.13 1.27 -10.27
N GLY A 56 3.75 1.42 -9.10
CA GLY A 56 3.09 1.24 -7.80
C GLY A 56 2.63 -0.19 -7.55
N TRP A 57 3.39 -1.18 -8.00
CA TRP A 57 3.05 -2.58 -7.75
C TRP A 57 3.11 -2.88 -6.26
N MET A 58 2.17 -3.69 -5.77
CA MET A 58 2.01 -3.96 -4.34
C MET A 58 2.08 -5.46 -4.07
N ARG A 59 2.66 -5.83 -2.93
CA ARG A 59 2.67 -7.22 -2.47
C ARG A 59 1.25 -7.72 -2.13
N PRO A 60 1.00 -9.04 -2.15
CA PRO A 60 -0.30 -9.62 -1.85
C PRO A 60 -0.89 -9.11 -0.52
N HIS A 61 -0.09 -9.13 0.55
CA HIS A 61 -0.53 -8.68 1.88
C HIS A 61 -0.84 -7.17 1.91
N ALA A 62 -0.06 -6.34 1.21
CA ALA A 62 -0.31 -4.91 1.11
C ALA A 62 -1.62 -4.61 0.34
N LEU A 63 -1.90 -5.37 -0.74
CA LEU A 63 -3.17 -5.32 -1.46
C LEU A 63 -4.35 -5.72 -0.56
N ALA A 64 -4.20 -6.76 0.25
CA ALA A 64 -5.23 -7.22 1.18
C ALA A 64 -5.55 -6.15 2.23
N ARG A 65 -4.54 -5.60 2.91
CA ARG A 65 -4.71 -4.51 3.88
C ARG A 65 -5.38 -3.29 3.25
N ARG A 66 -4.94 -2.88 2.06
CA ARG A 66 -5.56 -1.76 1.34
C ARG A 66 -7.04 -2.02 1.06
N ARG A 67 -7.41 -3.23 0.63
CA ARG A 67 -8.82 -3.58 0.38
C ARG A 67 -9.66 -3.50 1.66
N GLU A 68 -9.11 -3.94 2.79
CA GLU A 68 -9.77 -3.86 4.08
C GLU A 68 -9.95 -2.40 4.54
N THR A 69 -8.90 -1.58 4.46
CA THR A 69 -8.97 -0.15 4.77
C THR A 69 -10.03 0.54 3.92
N VAL A 70 -10.03 0.32 2.60
CA VAL A 70 -11.02 0.89 1.68
C VAL A 70 -12.44 0.46 2.04
N ARG A 71 -12.63 -0.80 2.43
CA ARG A 71 -13.94 -1.31 2.86
C ARG A 71 -14.40 -0.61 4.14
N GLY A 72 -13.54 -0.48 5.14
CA GLY A 72 -13.86 0.21 6.40
C GLY A 72 -14.20 1.68 6.19
N VAL A 73 -13.41 2.37 5.35
CA VAL A 73 -13.66 3.75 4.93
C VAL A 73 -15.04 3.89 4.29
N ARG A 74 -15.35 3.03 3.32
CA ARG A 74 -16.63 3.08 2.60
C ARG A 74 -17.80 2.88 3.55
N ALA A 75 -17.73 1.89 4.44
CA ALA A 75 -18.75 1.65 5.44
C ALA A 75 -19.00 2.90 6.34
N LYS A 76 -17.93 3.63 6.69
CA LYS A 76 -18.06 4.87 7.47
C LYS A 76 -18.64 6.03 6.69
N VAL A 77 -18.37 6.11 5.39
CA VAL A 77 -19.02 7.09 4.50
C VAL A 77 -20.50 6.78 4.37
N ASP A 78 -20.86 5.52 4.16
CA ASP A 78 -22.25 5.09 4.04
C ASP A 78 -23.03 5.41 5.34
N GLU A 79 -22.47 5.09 6.52
CA GLU A 79 -23.03 5.45 7.83
C GLU A 79 -23.20 6.98 8.01
N ALA A 80 -22.26 7.77 7.50
CA ALA A 80 -22.33 9.22 7.56
C ALA A 80 -23.42 9.80 6.64
N LEU A 81 -23.60 9.22 5.45
CA LEU A 81 -24.64 9.60 4.51
C LEU A 81 -26.03 9.27 5.06
N GLU A 82 -26.23 8.07 5.59
CA GLU A 82 -27.49 7.66 6.23
C GLU A 82 -27.89 8.60 7.38
N ARG A 83 -26.92 9.14 8.12
CA ARG A 83 -27.18 10.10 9.21
C ARG A 83 -27.65 11.47 8.71
N VAL A 84 -27.16 11.90 7.54
CA VAL A 84 -27.45 13.23 6.98
C VAL A 84 -28.74 13.22 6.13
N GLU A 85 -29.09 12.07 5.56
CA GLU A 85 -30.24 11.92 4.67
C GLU A 85 -31.58 12.40 5.26
N PRO A 86 -31.94 12.14 6.54
CA PRO A 86 -33.17 12.66 7.14
C PRO A 86 -33.23 14.19 7.27
N TRP A 87 -32.08 14.84 7.46
CA TRP A 87 -31.99 16.30 7.57
C TRP A 87 -32.21 16.99 6.22
N LEU A 88 -31.82 16.33 5.14
CA LEU A 88 -32.06 16.79 3.77
C LEU A 88 -33.50 16.50 3.32
N ALA A 89 -34.05 15.34 3.68
CA ALA A 89 -35.42 14.95 3.34
C ALA A 89 -36.50 15.79 4.05
N GLY A 90 -36.20 16.34 5.23
CA GLY A 90 -37.14 17.13 6.04
C GLY A 90 -37.41 18.56 5.55
N GLY A 91 -36.74 19.04 4.49
CA GLY A 91 -37.01 20.36 3.89
C GLY A 91 -36.87 21.57 4.83
N GLY A 92 -36.21 21.41 5.98
CA GLY A 92 -36.19 22.38 7.06
C GLY A 92 -34.92 22.33 7.91
N ALA A 93 -33.80 21.89 7.35
CA ALA A 93 -32.52 22.12 8.00
C ALA A 93 -32.22 23.62 7.94
N GLU A 94 -32.21 24.28 9.09
CA GLU A 94 -31.72 25.64 9.23
C GLU A 94 -30.33 25.71 8.57
N LEU A 95 -30.02 26.77 7.82
CA LEU A 95 -28.81 26.87 6.98
C LEU A 95 -27.53 26.48 7.75
N ALA A 96 -27.51 26.73 9.06
CA ALA A 96 -26.45 26.37 9.99
C ALA A 96 -26.27 24.84 10.24
N GLU A 97 -27.35 24.05 10.21
CA GLU A 97 -27.31 22.58 10.31
C GLU A 97 -26.71 21.97 9.03
N ALA A 98 -27.13 22.47 7.86
CA ALA A 98 -26.61 22.05 6.57
C ALA A 98 -25.11 22.40 6.43
N GLU A 99 -24.71 23.58 6.90
CA GLU A 99 -23.30 24.00 6.92
C GLU A 99 -22.46 23.12 7.86
N ARG A 100 -22.97 22.74 9.04
CA ARG A 100 -22.32 21.80 9.96
C ARG A 100 -22.14 20.42 9.31
N ALA A 101 -23.16 19.90 8.65
CA ALA A 101 -23.07 18.63 7.93
C ALA A 101 -22.04 18.67 6.79
N ALA A 102 -22.01 19.74 6.00
CA ALA A 102 -21.03 19.93 4.94
C ALA A 102 -19.59 20.01 5.47
N LYS A 103 -19.37 20.69 6.61
CA LYS A 103 -18.07 20.74 7.29
C LYS A 103 -17.63 19.36 7.80
N THR A 104 -18.53 18.57 8.38
CA THR A 104 -18.23 17.20 8.80
C THR A 104 -17.85 16.32 7.60
N LEU A 105 -18.61 16.37 6.51
CA LEU A 105 -18.29 15.64 5.28
C LEU A 105 -16.94 16.06 4.68
N ALA A 106 -16.66 17.36 4.63
CA ALA A 106 -15.38 17.88 4.15
C ALA A 106 -14.20 17.39 5.02
N SER A 107 -14.38 17.34 6.34
CA SER A 107 -13.39 16.81 7.28
C SER A 107 -13.14 15.31 7.04
N LEU A 108 -14.21 14.52 6.89
CA LEU A 108 -14.09 13.09 6.58
C LEU A 108 -13.38 12.86 5.25
N VAL A 109 -13.78 13.55 4.18
CA VAL A 109 -13.11 13.46 2.86
C VAL A 109 -11.63 13.84 2.97
N ARG A 110 -11.29 14.83 3.79
CA ARG A 110 -9.89 15.18 4.06
C ARG A 110 -9.13 14.05 4.74
N THR A 111 -9.70 13.46 5.80
CA THR A 111 -9.11 12.30 6.48
C THR A 111 -8.91 11.12 5.52
N LEU A 112 -9.85 10.90 4.59
CA LEU A 112 -9.70 9.87 3.55
C LEU A 112 -8.55 10.16 2.59
N ARG A 113 -8.37 11.42 2.19
CA ARG A 113 -7.22 11.83 1.37
C ARG A 113 -5.89 11.66 2.11
N GLU A 114 -5.86 11.97 3.40
CA GLU A 114 -4.67 11.79 4.23
C GLU A 114 -4.34 10.30 4.41
N LEU A 115 -5.33 9.44 4.69
CA LEU A 115 -5.15 7.99 4.73
C LEU A 115 -4.65 7.43 3.38
N ALA A 116 -5.25 7.86 2.27
CA ALA A 116 -4.80 7.44 0.94
C ALA A 116 -3.35 7.87 0.66
N ARG A 117 -2.92 9.02 1.18
CA ARG A 117 -1.53 9.48 1.10
C ARG A 117 -0.60 8.63 1.96
N TYR A 118 -0.97 8.35 3.21
CA TYR A 118 -0.20 7.45 4.08
C TYR A 118 -0.02 6.07 3.46
N ASP A 119 -1.05 5.51 2.85
CA ASP A 119 -0.98 4.23 2.15
C ASP A 119 -0.01 4.27 0.97
N ALA A 120 -0.01 5.35 0.19
CA ALA A 120 0.93 5.55 -0.91
C ALA A 120 2.40 5.65 -0.42
N GLU A 121 2.61 6.34 0.71
CA GLU A 121 3.91 6.46 1.38
C GLU A 121 4.38 5.11 1.97
N GLN A 122 3.47 4.27 2.48
CA GLN A 122 3.81 2.93 2.95
C GLN A 122 4.11 1.97 1.79
N ALA A 123 3.34 2.01 0.70
CA ALA A 123 3.61 1.21 -0.49
C ALA A 123 5.00 1.52 -1.09
N THR A 124 5.46 2.77 -0.97
CA THR A 124 6.82 3.14 -1.39
C THR A 124 7.91 2.60 -0.46
N ARG A 125 7.64 2.49 0.84
CA ARG A 125 8.56 1.86 1.81
C ARG A 125 8.63 0.34 1.61
N ASP A 126 7.48 -0.32 1.49
CA ASP A 126 7.39 -1.77 1.29
C ASP A 126 7.93 -2.22 -0.09
N GLY A 127 7.77 -1.40 -1.13
CA GLY A 127 8.34 -1.66 -2.45
C GLY A 127 9.83 -1.31 -2.59
N GLY A 128 10.40 -0.62 -1.60
CA GLY A 128 11.76 -0.09 -1.59
C GLY A 128 12.72 -0.78 -0.61
N ALA A 129 12.22 -1.61 0.31
CA ALA A 129 13.06 -2.55 1.03
C ALA A 129 13.64 -3.54 0.01
N ALA A 130 14.87 -3.24 -0.45
CA ALA A 130 15.76 -4.30 -0.90
C ALA A 130 15.70 -5.42 0.15
N ASP A 131 15.73 -6.69 -0.29
CA ASP A 131 15.80 -7.88 0.57
C ASP A 131 16.99 -7.76 1.54
N ASP A 132 16.86 -6.91 2.56
CA ASP A 132 17.72 -6.82 3.71
C ASP A 132 17.18 -7.83 4.69
N ASP A 133 18.11 -8.56 5.30
CA ASP A 133 17.98 -9.93 5.78
C ASP A 133 17.08 -10.05 7.03
N ALA A 134 15.78 -9.74 6.90
CA ALA A 134 14.82 -9.84 7.98
C ALA A 134 13.84 -11.00 7.73
N PRO A 135 14.22 -12.27 8.04
CA PRO A 135 13.22 -13.27 8.37
C PRO A 135 12.86 -13.09 9.84
N ALA A 136 12.05 -12.08 10.13
CA ALA A 136 11.24 -12.08 11.33
C ALA A 136 9.84 -12.40 10.86
N ASP A 137 9.35 -13.60 11.18
CA ASP A 137 7.94 -13.93 11.07
C ASP A 137 7.18 -12.93 11.96
N LEU A 138 6.70 -11.85 11.33
CA LEU A 138 6.04 -10.74 12.00
C LEU A 138 4.74 -11.20 12.66
N ASP A 139 4.15 -12.28 12.15
CA ASP A 139 2.95 -12.87 12.72
C ASP A 139 3.31 -13.66 13.98
N ALA A 140 4.42 -14.40 14.00
CA ALA A 140 4.94 -15.00 15.23
C ALA A 140 5.30 -13.96 16.32
N LEU A 141 5.86 -12.81 15.92
CA LEU A 141 6.13 -11.69 16.82
C LEU A 141 4.84 -11.03 17.34
N ARG A 142 3.82 -10.88 16.48
CA ARG A 142 2.50 -10.37 16.87
C ARG A 142 1.80 -11.31 17.85
N ASP A 143 1.83 -12.60 17.59
CA ASP A 143 1.23 -13.61 18.47
C ASP A 143 1.91 -13.64 19.84
N GLU A 144 3.24 -13.51 19.87
CA GLU A 144 3.98 -13.44 21.12
C GLU A 144 3.70 -12.15 21.90
N LEU A 145 3.57 -11.02 21.21
CA LEU A 145 3.19 -9.77 21.84
C LEU A 145 1.77 -9.83 22.41
N ALA A 146 0.82 -10.42 21.67
CA ALA A 146 -0.55 -10.63 22.13
C ALA A 146 -0.59 -11.50 23.40
N ARG A 147 0.19 -12.60 23.43
CA ARG A 147 0.33 -13.45 24.62
C ARG A 147 0.90 -12.69 25.82
N ARG A 148 1.91 -11.83 25.61
CA ARG A 148 2.51 -11.00 26.68
C ARG A 148 1.54 -9.98 27.24
N LEU A 149 0.78 -9.29 26.39
CA LEU A 149 -0.21 -8.31 26.82
C LEU A 149 -1.36 -8.97 27.60
N ALA A 150 -1.77 -10.18 27.21
CA ALA A 150 -2.77 -10.95 27.94
C ALA A 150 -2.28 -11.33 29.36
N ARG A 151 -1.01 -11.75 29.49
CA ARG A 151 -0.40 -12.02 30.80
C ARG A 151 -0.34 -10.78 31.68
N LEU A 152 0.15 -9.66 31.15
CA LEU A 152 0.25 -8.40 31.90
C LEU A 152 -1.12 -7.87 32.35
N ARG A 153 -2.18 -8.08 31.57
CA ARG A 153 -3.54 -7.75 32.00
C ARG A 153 -4.03 -8.65 33.13
N ALA A 154 -3.77 -9.95 33.05
CA ALA A 154 -4.16 -10.90 34.09
C ALA A 154 -3.36 -10.72 35.40
N GLU A 155 -2.17 -10.14 35.34
CA GLU A 155 -1.35 -9.77 36.51
C GLU A 155 -1.75 -8.41 37.12
N ALA A 156 -2.58 -7.63 36.43
CA ALA A 156 -3.03 -6.30 36.85
C ALA A 156 -4.46 -6.28 37.44
N ASP A 157 -5.17 -7.41 37.41
CA ASP A 157 -6.45 -7.68 38.09
C ASP A 157 -6.23 -8.42 39.42
#